data_AF-W0G2U8-F1
#
_entry.id   AF-W0G2U8-F1
#
_cell.length_a   1.000
_cell.length_b   1.000
_cell.length_c   1.000
_cell.angle_alpha   90.00
_cell.angle_beta   90.00
_cell.angle_gamma   90.00
#
_symmetry.space_group_name_H-M   'P 1'
#
loop_
_entity.id
_entity.type
_entity.pdbx_description
1 polymer ?
#
loop_
_entity_poly.entity_id
_entity_poly.type
_entity_poly.pdbx_seq_one_letter_code
_entity_poly.pdbx_strand_id
1 'polypeptide(L)'
;GQSQGRKFYGGIRVPVKKGRSQFHVAISNVATEISPAQEQGQKLAEESQRPVYPFAAIVGQDEMKLCLLLNVIDPKIGGVMIMGDRGTGKSTTVRSLVDLLPEIKVISGDPFNSDP
;
A
#
# COMPACT_ATOMS: atom_id res chain seq x y z
N GLY A 1 -9.55 -47.79 -50.02
CA GLY A 1 -10.56 -46.71 -50.09
C GLY A 1 -9.88 -45.39 -49.79
N GLN A 2 -10.11 -44.40 -50.64
CA GLN A 2 -9.54 -43.04 -50.60
C GLN A 2 -9.97 -42.27 -49.34
N SER A 3 -9.10 -41.38 -48.85
CA SER A 3 -9.42 -40.01 -48.36
C SER A 3 -8.13 -39.41 -47.75
N GLN A 4 -7.32 -38.70 -48.52
CA GLN A 4 -7.34 -37.24 -48.71
C GLN A 4 -7.15 -36.43 -47.42
N GLY A 5 -6.03 -35.70 -47.33
CA GLY A 5 -5.86 -34.72 -46.25
C GLY A 5 -4.45 -34.18 -46.02
N ARG A 6 -3.85 -33.57 -47.05
CA ARG A 6 -2.91 -32.43 -47.03
C ARG A 6 -1.93 -32.34 -45.84
N LYS A 7 -0.66 -32.71 -46.03
CA LYS A 7 0.43 -31.93 -46.65
C LYS A 7 0.93 -30.69 -45.86
N PHE A 8 2.11 -30.89 -45.26
CA PHE A 8 3.25 -29.98 -45.13
C PHE A 8 3.11 -28.75 -44.18
N TYR A 9 4.13 -28.12 -43.60
CA TYR A 9 5.60 -28.09 -43.72
C TYR A 9 6.15 -27.97 -42.26
N GLY A 10 7.19 -28.68 -41.82
CA GLY A 10 8.60 -28.32 -42.03
C GLY A 10 9.18 -27.58 -40.81
N GLY A 11 10.14 -28.20 -40.10
CA GLY A 11 11.09 -27.46 -39.26
C GLY A 11 11.14 -27.80 -37.76
N ILE A 12 11.96 -28.79 -37.41
CA ILE A 12 12.83 -28.89 -36.22
C ILE A 12 12.21 -28.54 -34.85
N ARG A 13 11.86 -29.59 -34.10
CA ARG A 13 11.75 -29.57 -32.62
C ARG A 13 13.16 -29.35 -32.03
N VAL A 14 13.45 -28.16 -31.51
CA VAL A 14 14.57 -27.94 -30.59
C VAL A 14 14.04 -28.01 -29.15
N PRO A 15 14.45 -28.97 -28.31
CA PRO A 15 14.14 -28.96 -26.89
C PRO A 15 15.09 -27.97 -26.18
N VAL A 16 14.58 -26.81 -25.76
CA VAL A 16 15.34 -25.91 -24.86
C VAL A 16 14.93 -26.20 -23.41
N LYS A 17 15.66 -27.10 -22.75
CA LYS A 17 15.78 -27.08 -21.28
C LYS A 17 16.66 -25.88 -20.92
N LYS A 18 16.09 -24.85 -20.30
CA LYS A 18 16.87 -23.76 -19.70
C LYS A 18 16.37 -23.49 -18.30
N GLY A 19 16.93 -24.25 -17.35
CA GLY A 19 16.95 -23.85 -15.95
C GLY A 19 17.65 -22.50 -15.87
N ARG A 20 16.94 -21.49 -15.38
CA ARG A 20 17.52 -20.22 -14.98
C ARG A 20 17.60 -20.22 -13.46
N SER A 21 18.82 -20.57 -13.03
CA SER A 21 19.51 -20.15 -11.83
C SER A 21 18.74 -19.24 -10.87
N GLN A 22 18.50 -19.78 -9.68
CA GLN A 22 18.32 -19.06 -8.43
C GLN A 22 19.63 -18.33 -8.10
N PHE A 23 19.78 -17.07 -8.50
CA PHE A 23 20.85 -16.22 -7.97
C PHE A 23 20.35 -15.56 -6.68
N HIS A 24 20.59 -16.24 -5.56
CA HIS A 24 20.65 -15.61 -4.24
C HIS A 24 21.93 -14.76 -4.19
N VAL A 25 21.78 -13.43 -4.10
CA VAL A 25 22.90 -12.55 -3.72
C VAL A 25 22.76 -12.25 -2.24
N ALA A 26 23.46 -13.02 -1.43
CA ALA A 26 23.76 -12.68 -0.05
C ALA A 26 25.04 -11.84 -0.06
N ILE A 27 24.97 -10.59 0.39
CA ILE A 27 26.15 -9.85 0.83
C ILE A 27 26.03 -9.74 2.34
N SER A 28 26.84 -10.56 3.01
CA SER A 28 26.99 -10.57 4.46
C SER A 28 28.18 -9.68 4.84
N ASN A 29 27.92 -8.84 5.85
CA ASN A 29 28.85 -8.40 6.90
C ASN A 29 29.51 -7.02 6.73
N VAL A 30 28.90 -6.03 7.39
CA VAL A 30 29.65 -5.04 8.16
C VAL A 30 29.24 -5.20 9.62
N ALA A 31 30.23 -5.53 10.44
CA ALA A 31 30.13 -5.67 11.88
C ALA A 31 30.15 -4.28 12.54
N THR A 32 29.04 -3.91 13.15
CA THR A 32 29.02 -3.02 14.31
C THR A 32 28.24 -3.74 15.38
N GLU A 33 28.97 -4.38 16.29
CA GLU A 33 28.43 -4.80 17.57
C GLU A 33 28.16 -3.55 18.40
N ILE A 34 26.91 -3.36 18.83
CA ILE A 34 26.47 -2.75 20.11
C ILE A 34 24.94 -2.92 20.20
N SER A 35 24.50 -3.63 21.25
CA SER A 35 23.19 -3.57 21.92
C SER A 35 21.93 -4.13 21.24
N PRO A 36 21.42 -5.29 21.71
CA PRO A 36 20.11 -5.82 21.39
C PRO A 36 19.06 -5.23 22.33
N ALA A 37 18.46 -4.09 21.97
CA ALA A 37 17.21 -3.62 22.55
C ALA A 37 16.72 -2.43 21.72
N GLN A 38 15.45 -2.45 21.31
CA GLN A 38 14.72 -1.30 20.74
C GLN A 38 14.74 -1.10 19.20
N GLU A 39 14.48 -2.12 18.38
CA GLU A 39 13.99 -1.89 16.99
C GLU A 39 12.93 -2.92 16.55
N GLN A 40 12.10 -3.42 17.48
CA GLN A 40 11.07 -4.43 17.19
C GLN A 40 9.64 -3.88 17.11
N GLY A 41 9.46 -2.55 17.08
CA GLY A 41 8.13 -1.93 17.11
C GLY A 41 7.40 -1.80 15.76
N GLN A 42 8.09 -1.94 14.62
CA GLN A 42 7.54 -1.48 13.33
C GLN A 42 7.25 -2.57 12.28
N LYS A 43 7.43 -3.87 12.60
CA LYS A 43 7.30 -4.95 11.60
C LYS A 43 6.02 -5.79 11.64
N LEU A 44 5.06 -5.48 12.53
CA LEU A 44 3.87 -6.33 12.71
C LEU A 44 2.58 -5.77 12.06
N ALA A 45 2.60 -4.58 11.46
CA ALA A 45 1.42 -3.94 10.86
C ALA A 45 1.38 -3.97 9.31
N GLU A 46 2.32 -4.67 8.66
CA GLU A 46 2.40 -4.76 7.18
C GLU A 46 1.44 -5.80 6.56
N GLU A 47 0.69 -6.56 7.35
CA GLU A 47 -0.28 -7.53 6.81
C GLU A 47 -1.63 -6.86 6.51
N SER A 48 -1.80 -6.47 5.24
CA SER A 48 -3.08 -6.14 4.59
C SER A 48 -3.65 -4.73 4.81
N GLN A 49 -2.84 -3.68 4.77
CA GLN A 49 -3.38 -2.36 4.45
C GLN A 49 -3.69 -2.29 2.95
N ARG A 50 -4.97 -2.12 2.60
CA ARG A 50 -5.37 -1.88 1.21
C ARG A 50 -4.73 -0.56 0.76
N PRO A 51 -4.09 -0.50 -0.42
CA PRO A 51 -3.47 0.73 -0.88
C PRO A 51 -4.52 1.84 -1.00
N VAL A 52 -4.34 2.92 -0.25
CA VAL A 52 -5.17 4.11 -0.32
C VAL A 52 -4.55 5.09 -1.32
N TYR A 53 -5.39 5.86 -2.01
CA TYR A 53 -4.92 6.85 -2.97
C TYR A 53 -4.29 8.04 -2.22
N PRO A 54 -3.10 8.54 -2.60
CA PRO A 54 -2.41 9.57 -1.83
C PRO A 54 -3.12 10.92 -1.86
N PHE A 55 -3.23 11.58 -0.70
CA PHE A 55 -3.96 12.85 -0.53
C PHE A 55 -3.46 13.96 -1.47
N ALA A 56 -2.13 14.05 -1.64
CA ALA A 56 -1.50 15.05 -2.50
C ALA A 56 -1.80 14.84 -4.00
N ALA A 57 -2.13 13.62 -4.43
CA ALA A 57 -2.42 13.33 -5.83
C ALA A 57 -3.88 13.63 -6.21
N ILE A 58 -4.75 13.92 -5.24
CA ILE A 58 -6.13 14.31 -5.51
C ILE A 58 -6.12 15.67 -6.19
N VAL A 59 -6.76 15.79 -7.35
CA VAL A 59 -6.75 17.03 -8.13
C VAL A 59 -7.95 17.91 -7.75
N GLY A 60 -7.71 19.21 -7.60
CA GLY A 60 -8.73 20.19 -7.18
C GLY A 60 -9.20 19.98 -5.74
N GLN A 61 -10.43 20.39 -5.45
CA GLN A 61 -11.06 20.31 -4.12
C GLN A 61 -10.29 21.06 -3.03
N ASP A 62 -9.72 22.21 -3.36
CA ASP A 62 -8.79 22.94 -2.48
C ASP A 62 -9.48 23.38 -1.18
N GLU A 63 -10.74 23.80 -1.24
CA GLU A 63 -11.55 24.13 -0.06
C GLU A 63 -11.75 22.91 0.85
N MET A 64 -12.08 21.76 0.27
CA MET A 64 -12.28 20.53 1.04
C MET A 64 -10.98 20.08 1.71
N LYS A 65 -9.86 20.10 0.99
CA LYS A 65 -8.54 19.77 1.53
C LYS A 65 -8.14 20.72 2.64
N LEU A 66 -8.34 22.02 2.44
CA LEU A 66 -8.04 23.04 3.43
C LEU A 66 -8.85 22.83 4.72
N CYS A 67 -10.16 22.65 4.62
CA CYS A 67 -11.01 22.40 5.78
C CYS A 67 -10.57 21.16 6.57
N LEU A 68 -10.20 20.09 5.87
CA LEU A 68 -9.71 18.87 6.50
C LEU A 68 -8.36 19.09 7.20
N LEU A 69 -7.41 19.79 6.57
CA LEU A 69 -6.11 20.11 7.16
C LEU A 69 -6.26 21.03 8.38
N LEU A 70 -7.15 22.03 8.32
CA LEU A 70 -7.44 22.89 9.46
C LEU A 70 -8.02 22.11 10.63
N ASN A 71 -8.89 21.14 10.35
CA ASN A 71 -9.47 20.30 11.40
C ASN A 71 -8.44 19.36 12.06
N VAL A 72 -7.44 18.91 11.30
CA VAL A 72 -6.31 18.15 11.85
C VAL A 72 -5.43 19.02 12.74
N ILE A 73 -5.21 20.28 12.37
CA ILE A 73 -4.39 21.23 13.15
C ILE A 73 -5.11 21.65 14.43
N ASP A 74 -6.37 22.04 14.33
CA ASP A 74 -7.20 22.45 15.47
C ASP A 74 -8.54 21.71 15.47
N PRO A 75 -8.67 20.61 16.24
CA PRO A 75 -9.92 19.87 16.34
C PRO A 75 -11.02 20.65 17.08
N LYS A 76 -10.72 21.78 17.74
CA LYS A 76 -11.74 22.62 18.40
C LYS A 76 -12.65 23.34 17.42
N ILE A 77 -12.26 23.42 16.15
CA ILE A 77 -13.11 23.91 15.05
C ILE A 77 -14.39 23.06 14.94
N GLY A 78 -14.36 21.80 15.42
CA GLY A 78 -15.50 20.89 15.42
C GLY A 78 -15.37 19.85 14.31
N GLY A 79 -16.42 19.67 13.51
CA GLY A 79 -16.43 18.72 12.38
C GLY A 79 -16.68 19.42 11.06
N VAL A 80 -16.19 18.82 9.96
CA VAL A 80 -16.39 19.35 8.60
C VAL A 80 -17.52 18.59 7.91
N MET A 81 -18.57 19.30 7.47
CA MET A 81 -19.64 18.71 6.65
C MET A 81 -19.34 18.91 5.16
N ILE A 82 -19.14 17.80 4.44
CA ILE A 82 -18.76 17.84 3.02
C ILE A 82 -19.94 17.35 2.17
N MET A 83 -20.52 18.25 1.40
CA MET A 83 -21.64 17.96 0.49
C MET A 83 -21.17 17.88 -0.97
N GLY A 84 -21.94 17.17 -1.81
CA GLY A 84 -21.73 17.15 -3.26
C GLY A 84 -22.19 15.85 -3.91
N ASP A 85 -22.07 15.76 -5.24
CA ASP A 85 -22.58 14.64 -6.02
C ASP A 85 -21.85 13.31 -5.79
N ARG A 86 -22.47 12.21 -6.22
CA ARG A 86 -21.82 10.89 -6.18
C ARG A 86 -20.63 10.89 -7.14
N GLY A 87 -19.57 10.16 -6.78
CA GLY A 87 -18.37 10.04 -7.63
C GLY A 87 -17.35 11.16 -7.48
N THR A 88 -17.60 12.20 -6.67
CA THR A 88 -16.63 13.30 -6.46
C THR A 88 -15.47 12.94 -5.52
N GLY A 89 -15.32 11.69 -5.09
CA GLY A 89 -14.17 11.28 -4.27
C GLY A 89 -14.16 11.77 -2.82
N LYS A 90 -15.26 12.34 -2.28
CA LYS A 90 -15.32 12.86 -0.90
C LYS A 90 -14.75 11.91 0.16
N SER A 91 -15.20 10.65 0.14
CA SER A 91 -14.73 9.65 1.10
C SER A 91 -13.33 9.11 0.78
N THR A 92 -12.88 9.25 -0.47
CA THR A 92 -11.51 8.91 -0.88
C THR A 92 -10.53 9.91 -0.27
N THR A 93 -10.83 11.21 -0.37
CA THR A 93 -9.99 12.27 0.23
C THR A 93 -9.88 12.12 1.75
N VAL A 94 -10.99 11.82 2.44
CA VAL A 94 -10.96 11.61 3.91
C VAL A 94 -10.09 10.40 4.28
N ARG A 95 -10.19 9.28 3.54
CA ARG A 95 -9.33 8.11 3.79
C ARG A 95 -7.86 8.40 3.53
N SER A 96 -7.57 9.11 2.44
CA SER A 96 -6.19 9.49 2.08
C SER A 96 -5.51 10.39 3.09
N LEU A 97 -6.29 11.11 3.92
CA LEU A 97 -5.76 11.93 4.98
C LEU A 97 -5.24 11.10 6.15
N VAL A 98 -5.85 9.95 6.44
CA VAL A 98 -5.45 9.07 7.56
C VAL A 98 -4.02 8.59 7.38
N ASP A 99 -3.63 8.25 6.15
CA ASP A 99 -2.25 7.84 5.81
C ASP A 99 -1.19 8.93 6.05
N LEU A 100 -1.61 10.21 6.15
CA LEU A 100 -0.71 11.31 6.47
C LEU A 100 -0.55 11.54 7.97
N LEU A 101 -1.46 11.00 8.79
CA LEU A 101 -1.46 11.22 10.23
C LEU A 101 -0.51 10.23 10.92
N PRO A 102 0.12 10.63 12.03
CA PRO A 102 0.97 9.73 12.79
C PRO A 102 0.15 8.57 13.38
N GLU A 103 0.78 7.41 13.49
CA GLU A 103 0.18 6.27 14.17
C GLU A 103 -0.09 6.61 15.65
N ILE A 104 -1.29 6.28 16.11
CA ILE A 104 -1.67 6.42 17.51
C ILE A 104 -1.18 5.19 18.30
N LYS A 105 -0.63 5.42 19.49
CA LYS A 105 -0.29 4.34 20.42
C LYS A 105 -1.57 3.90 21.12
N VAL A 106 -1.89 2.62 21.02
CA VAL A 106 -3.10 2.04 21.60
C VAL A 106 -2.76 0.74 22.31
N ILE A 107 -3.48 0.45 23.41
CA ILE A 107 -3.37 -0.85 24.10
C ILE A 107 -3.82 -1.96 23.15
N SER A 108 -3.02 -3.02 23.03
CA SER A 108 -3.33 -4.16 22.17
C SER A 108 -4.66 -4.82 22.58
N GLY A 109 -5.62 -4.87 21.65
CA GLY A 109 -6.90 -5.56 21.83
C GLY A 109 -8.01 -4.71 22.45
N ASP A 110 -7.76 -3.42 22.72
CA ASP A 110 -8.80 -2.51 23.16
C ASP A 110 -9.52 -1.85 21.97
N PRO A 111 -10.85 -2.04 21.81
CA PRO A 111 -11.63 -1.40 20.75
C PRO A 111 -11.79 0.12 20.94
N PHE A 112 -11.48 0.66 22.13
CA PHE A 112 -11.69 2.06 22.47
C PHE A 112 -10.47 2.96 22.29
N ASN A 113 -9.37 2.45 21.73
CA ASN A 113 -8.11 3.20 21.54
C ASN A 113 -7.62 3.86 22.83
N SER A 114 -7.69 3.16 23.97
CA SER A 114 -7.21 3.69 25.25
C SER A 114 -5.71 4.01 25.18
N ASP A 115 -5.34 5.13 25.81
CA ASP A 115 -3.95 5.54 26.00
C ASP A 115 -3.22 4.49 26.87
N PRO A 116 -2.01 4.06 26.49
CA PRO A 116 -1.27 2.99 27.17
C PRO A 116 -0.71 3.36 28.55
#